data_AF-A0AB35WXD7-F1
#
_entry.id   AF-A0AB35WXD7-F1
#
_cell.length_a   1.000
_cell.length_b   1.000
_cell.length_c   1.000
_cell.angle_alpha   90.00
_cell.angle_beta   90.00
_cell.angle_gamma   90.00
#
_symmetry.space_group_name_H-M   'P 1'
#
loop_
_entity.id
_entity.type
_entity.pdbx_description
1 polymer ?
#
loop_
_entity_poly.entity_id
_entity_poly.type
_entity_poly.pdbx_seq_one_letter_code
_entity_poly.pdbx_strand_id
1 'polypeptide(L)'
;MKTISIEERQRLIEDITQQNITGRETLGISIRRLRVEVTGLDQATFATMCKMSTKALYQLETDRGNPTINTLNGILRIFGMRMTLGAIISAPIQGAQEQVIIKKRGARPASRKASA
;
A
#
# COMPACT_ATOMS: atom_id res chain seq x y z
N MET A 1 -16.80 1.28 -19.60
CA MET A 1 -15.58 1.84 -18.97
C MET A 1 -16.03 2.84 -17.93
N LYS A 2 -15.63 2.67 -16.66
CA LYS A 2 -16.13 3.52 -15.57
C LYS A 2 -15.45 4.90 -15.66
N THR A 3 -16.23 5.98 -15.73
CA THR A 3 -15.72 7.35 -15.68
C THR A 3 -15.61 7.78 -14.22
N ILE A 4 -14.46 7.55 -13.61
CA ILE A 4 -14.12 7.99 -12.25
C ILE A 4 -13.21 9.22 -12.32
N SER A 5 -13.30 10.10 -11.32
CA SER A 5 -12.37 11.22 -11.22
C SER A 5 -10.96 10.72 -10.91
N ILE A 6 -9.95 11.55 -11.22
CA ILE A 6 -8.54 11.22 -10.90
C ILE A 6 -8.36 11.05 -9.39
N GLU A 7 -9.01 11.89 -8.58
CA GLU A 7 -8.98 11.82 -7.13
C GLU A 7 -9.64 10.54 -6.59
N GLU A 8 -10.80 10.17 -7.13
CA GLU A 8 -11.51 8.94 -6.73
C GLU A 8 -10.69 7.71 -7.11
N ARG A 9 -10.08 7.72 -8.30
CA ARG A 9 -9.15 6.67 -8.74
C ARG A 9 -8.00 6.49 -7.77
N GLN A 10 -7.39 7.59 -7.33
CA GLN A 10 -6.27 7.54 -6.40
C GLN A 10 -6.69 6.98 -5.04
N ARG A 11 -7.82 7.44 -4.49
CA ARG A 11 -8.36 6.94 -3.22
C ARG A 11 -8.66 5.43 -3.26
N LEU A 12 -9.23 4.94 -4.35
CA LEU A 12 -9.51 3.51 -4.52
C LEU A 12 -8.21 2.67 -4.53
N ILE A 13 -7.19 3.12 -5.27
CA ILE A 13 -5.90 2.42 -5.30
C ILE A 13 -5.24 2.41 -3.92
N GLU A 14 -5.27 3.52 -3.19
CA GLU A 14 -4.74 3.62 -1.83
C GLU A 14 -5.46 2.69 -0.85
N ASP A 15 -6.80 2.67 -0.88
CA ASP A 15 -7.58 1.73 -0.05
C ASP A 15 -7.22 0.28 -0.34
N ILE A 16 -7.26 -0.13 -1.62
CA ILE A 16 -6.94 -1.50 -2.03
C ILE A 16 -5.52 -1.90 -1.56
N THR A 17 -4.55 -1.00 -1.73
CA THR A 17 -3.17 -1.25 -1.30
C THR A 17 -3.08 -1.39 0.22
N GLN A 18 -3.78 -0.56 0.97
CA GLN A 18 -3.79 -0.61 2.43
C GLN A 18 -4.47 -1.89 2.96
N GLN A 19 -5.59 -2.31 2.38
CA GLN A 19 -6.24 -3.58 2.75
C GLN A 19 -5.33 -4.78 2.46
N ASN A 20 -4.58 -4.74 1.36
CA ASN A 20 -3.60 -5.78 1.03
C ASN A 20 -2.43 -5.81 2.02
N ILE A 21 -1.80 -4.66 2.28
CA ILE A 21 -0.65 -4.56 3.21
C ILE A 21 -1.03 -4.99 4.63
N THR A 22 -2.24 -4.65 5.08
CA THR A 22 -2.74 -5.06 6.40
C THR A 22 -3.18 -6.53 6.48
N GLY A 23 -3.12 -7.26 5.36
CA GLY A 23 -3.53 -8.66 5.28
C GLY A 23 -5.04 -8.88 5.38
N ARG A 24 -5.86 -7.82 5.29
CA ARG A 24 -7.32 -7.90 5.31
C ARG A 24 -7.86 -8.44 3.99
N GLU A 25 -7.17 -8.17 2.90
CA GLU A 25 -7.45 -8.69 1.58
C GLU A 25 -6.26 -9.47 1.04
N THR A 26 -6.55 -10.55 0.32
CA THR A 26 -5.54 -11.32 -0.42
C THR A 26 -5.11 -10.57 -1.68
N LEU A 27 -4.00 -11.00 -2.27
CA LEU A 27 -3.53 -10.46 -3.56
C LEU A 27 -4.59 -10.63 -4.66
N GLY A 28 -5.25 -11.80 -4.74
CA GLY A 28 -6.29 -12.06 -5.73
C GLY A 28 -7.47 -11.11 -5.61
N ILE A 29 -7.95 -10.88 -4.37
CA ILE A 29 -9.03 -9.91 -4.11
C ILE A 29 -8.61 -8.50 -4.53
N SER A 30 -7.40 -8.06 -4.15
CA SER A 30 -6.91 -6.74 -4.51
C SER A 30 -6.80 -6.55 -6.02
N ILE A 31 -6.32 -7.54 -6.78
CA ILE A 31 -6.26 -7.50 -8.25
C ILE A 31 -7.66 -7.44 -8.87
N ARG A 32 -8.62 -8.19 -8.33
CA ARG A 32 -10.02 -8.12 -8.77
C ARG A 32 -10.62 -6.73 -8.53
N ARG A 33 -10.37 -6.13 -7.36
CA ARG A 33 -10.84 -4.77 -7.04
C ARG A 33 -10.22 -3.74 -7.98
N LEU A 34 -8.91 -3.82 -8.26
CA LEU A 34 -8.26 -2.97 -9.27
C LEU A 34 -8.92 -3.11 -10.65
N ARG A 35 -9.25 -4.33 -11.07
CA ARG A 35 -9.98 -4.52 -12.32
C ARG A 35 -11.36 -3.86 -12.28
N VAL A 36 -12.20 -4.22 -11.31
CA VAL A 36 -13.62 -3.82 -11.33
C VAL A 36 -13.82 -2.37 -10.91
N GLU A 37 -13.21 -1.93 -9.81
CA GLU A 37 -13.46 -0.63 -9.20
C GLU A 37 -12.69 0.49 -9.90
N VAL A 38 -11.45 0.22 -10.33
CA VAL A 38 -10.58 1.21 -10.97
C VAL A 38 -10.77 1.26 -12.49
N THR A 39 -10.76 0.11 -13.18
CA THR A 39 -10.88 0.11 -14.65
C THR A 39 -12.32 -0.06 -15.15
N GLY A 40 -13.20 -0.69 -14.36
CA GLY A 40 -14.57 -1.02 -14.77
C GLY A 40 -14.62 -2.04 -15.91
N LEU A 41 -13.57 -2.86 -16.07
CA LEU A 41 -13.49 -3.88 -17.11
C LEU A 41 -13.98 -5.23 -16.59
N ASP A 42 -14.62 -5.97 -17.49
CA ASP A 42 -14.93 -7.36 -17.25
C ASP A 42 -13.65 -8.22 -17.27
N GLN A 43 -13.78 -9.48 -16.86
CA GLN A 43 -12.62 -10.35 -16.67
C GLN A 43 -11.93 -10.67 -18.00
N ALA A 44 -12.68 -10.87 -19.09
CA ALA A 44 -12.12 -11.19 -20.39
C ALA A 44 -11.32 -10.01 -20.96
N THR A 45 -11.89 -8.80 -20.98
CA THR A 45 -11.19 -7.62 -21.51
C THR A 45 -9.93 -7.30 -20.72
N PHE A 46 -10.00 -7.41 -19.39
CA PHE A 46 -8.83 -7.19 -18.54
C PHE A 46 -7.74 -8.24 -18.77
N ALA A 47 -8.11 -9.52 -18.91
CA ALA A 47 -7.15 -10.59 -19.20
C ALA A 47 -6.40 -10.33 -20.51
N THR A 48 -7.12 -9.91 -21.56
CA THR A 48 -6.52 -9.52 -22.84
C THR A 48 -5.56 -8.34 -22.67
N MET A 49 -5.94 -7.31 -21.91
CA MET A 49 -5.08 -6.16 -21.62
C MET A 49 -3.80 -6.57 -20.88
N CYS A 50 -3.90 -7.52 -19.95
CA CYS A 50 -2.76 -8.10 -19.23
C CYS A 50 -2.01 -9.18 -20.01
N LYS A 51 -2.39 -9.45 -21.28
CA LYS A 51 -1.81 -10.48 -22.14
C LYS A 51 -1.80 -11.88 -21.50
N MET A 52 -2.89 -12.24 -20.82
CA MET A 52 -3.07 -13.56 -20.20
C MET A 52 -4.44 -14.16 -20.51
N SER A 53 -4.60 -15.46 -20.23
CA SER A 53 -5.90 -16.10 -20.41
C SER A 53 -6.88 -15.69 -19.31
N THR A 54 -8.17 -15.64 -19.64
CA THR A 54 -9.24 -15.38 -18.66
C THR A 54 -9.21 -16.40 -17.52
N LYS A 55 -8.88 -17.66 -17.82
CA LYS A 55 -8.72 -18.72 -16.81
C LYS A 55 -7.57 -18.42 -15.84
N ALA A 56 -6.42 -17.96 -16.34
CA ALA A 56 -5.28 -17.61 -15.50
C ALA A 56 -5.62 -16.41 -14.61
N LEU A 57 -6.27 -15.39 -15.16
CA LEU A 57 -6.74 -14.25 -14.38
C LEU A 57 -7.77 -14.68 -13.32
N TYR A 58 -8.72 -15.56 -13.65
CA TYR A 58 -9.68 -16.09 -12.68
C TYR A 58 -8.99 -16.83 -11.53
N GLN A 59 -8.02 -17.69 -11.83
CA GLN A 59 -7.25 -18.40 -10.80
C GLN A 59 -6.46 -17.43 -9.92
N LEU A 60 -5.90 -16.37 -10.50
CA LEU A 60 -5.25 -15.30 -9.76
C LEU A 60 -6.24 -14.55 -8.84
N GLU A 61 -7.38 -14.11 -9.36
CA GLU A 61 -8.41 -13.36 -8.62
C GLU A 61 -9.11 -14.17 -7.53
N THR A 62 -9.00 -15.50 -7.58
CA THR A 62 -9.57 -16.44 -6.59
C THR A 62 -8.50 -17.06 -5.69
N ASP A 63 -7.25 -16.59 -5.76
CA ASP A 63 -6.11 -17.11 -4.99
C ASP A 63 -5.85 -18.62 -5.20
N ARG A 64 -6.30 -19.17 -6.34
CA ARG A 64 -6.09 -20.57 -6.75
C ARG A 64 -4.91 -20.74 -7.70
N GLY A 65 -4.31 -19.65 -8.15
CA GLY A 65 -3.15 -19.64 -9.06
C GLY A 65 -1.84 -19.38 -8.33
N ASN A 66 -0.73 -19.70 -8.98
CA ASN A 66 0.62 -19.36 -8.53
C ASN A 66 1.38 -18.63 -9.65
N PRO A 67 1.03 -17.36 -9.95
CA PRO A 67 1.68 -16.62 -11.02
C PRO A 67 3.13 -16.28 -10.67
N THR A 68 3.99 -16.16 -11.68
CA THR A 68 5.35 -15.65 -11.47
C THR A 68 5.33 -14.17 -11.07
N ILE A 69 6.38 -13.72 -10.36
CA ILE A 69 6.57 -12.29 -10.05
C ILE A 69 6.54 -11.42 -11.31
N ASN A 70 7.08 -11.92 -12.43
CA ASN A 70 7.03 -11.23 -13.72
C ASN A 70 5.60 -11.03 -14.22
N THR A 71 4.74 -12.03 -14.05
CA THR A 71 3.32 -11.94 -14.42
C THR A 71 2.60 -10.90 -13.56
N LEU A 72 2.83 -10.93 -12.25
CA LEU A 72 2.27 -9.95 -11.31
C LEU A 72 2.72 -8.52 -11.63
N ASN A 73 4.02 -8.32 -11.86
CA ASN A 73 4.56 -7.03 -12.27
C ASN A 73 3.99 -6.54 -13.60
N GLY A 74 3.70 -7.43 -14.55
CA GLY A 74 3.05 -7.08 -15.82
C GLY A 74 1.66 -6.48 -15.61
N ILE A 75 0.87 -7.06 -14.71
CA ILE A 75 -0.46 -6.54 -14.33
C ILE A 75 -0.32 -5.22 -13.58
N LEU A 76 0.50 -5.19 -12.53
CA LEU A 76 0.63 -4.03 -11.63
C LEU A 76 1.16 -2.78 -12.33
N ARG A 77 2.01 -2.92 -13.36
CA ARG A 77 2.52 -1.80 -14.16
C ARG A 77 1.43 -0.97 -14.83
N ILE A 78 0.29 -1.58 -15.18
CA ILE A 78 -0.87 -0.87 -15.76
C ILE A 78 -1.42 0.18 -14.80
N PHE A 79 -1.24 -0.05 -13.50
CA PHE A 79 -1.66 0.85 -12.42
C PHE A 79 -0.51 1.72 -11.89
N GLY A 80 0.69 1.67 -12.48
CA GLY A 80 1.87 2.36 -11.96
C GLY A 80 2.48 1.68 -10.73
N MET A 81 2.22 0.39 -10.52
CA MET A 81 2.66 -0.37 -9.35
C MET A 81 3.65 -1.48 -9.72
N ARG A 82 4.30 -2.06 -8.70
CA ARG A 82 5.15 -3.25 -8.80
C ARG A 82 5.08 -4.06 -7.52
N MET A 83 5.40 -5.35 -7.59
CA MET A 83 5.57 -6.18 -6.41
C MET A 83 6.75 -5.68 -5.57
N THR A 84 6.52 -5.56 -4.26
CA THR A 84 7.54 -5.21 -3.27
C THR A 84 7.40 -6.11 -2.04
N LEU A 85 8.43 -6.13 -1.20
CA LEU A 85 8.34 -6.76 0.11
C LEU A 85 7.62 -5.83 1.09
N GLY A 86 6.81 -6.41 1.97
CA GLY A 86 6.18 -5.73 3.10
C GLY A 86 6.39 -6.54 4.37
N ALA A 87 6.53 -5.86 5.52
CA ALA A 87 6.65 -6.54 6.80
C ALA A 87 5.26 -6.99 7.27
N ILE A 88 5.10 -8.31 7.47
CA ILE A 88 3.87 -8.90 8.05
C ILE A 88 3.68 -8.40 9.50
N ILE A 89 4.79 -8.16 10.20
CA ILE A 89 4.81 -7.53 11.53
C ILE A 89 5.15 -6.06 11.34
N SER A 90 4.19 -5.28 10.86
CA SER A 90 4.30 -3.84 10.94
C SER A 90 3.95 -3.44 12.38
N ALA A 91 4.97 -3.35 13.25
CA ALA A 91 4.86 -2.43 14.38
C ALA A 91 4.45 -1.06 13.79
N PRO A 92 3.55 -0.30 14.42
CA PRO A 92 3.15 0.98 13.86
C PRO A 92 4.41 1.80 13.65
N ILE A 93 4.67 2.23 12.41
CA ILE A 93 5.57 3.35 12.16
C ILE A 93 4.83 4.55 12.77
N GLN A 94 4.99 4.73 14.08
CA GLN A 94 4.72 6.00 14.71
C GLN A 94 5.65 6.97 13.99
N GLY A 95 5.08 7.81 13.12
CA GLY A 95 5.82 8.87 12.46
C GLY A 95 6.67 9.55 13.51
N ALA A 96 7.96 9.74 13.20
CA ALA A 96 8.95 10.29 14.10
C ALA A 96 8.29 11.42 14.90
N GLN A 97 7.96 11.17 16.16
CA GLN A 97 7.52 12.23 17.05
C GLN A 97 8.67 13.21 17.03
N GLU A 98 8.41 14.40 16.50
CA GLU A 98 9.35 15.50 16.54
C GLU A 98 9.66 15.72 18.01
N GLN A 99 10.77 15.14 18.47
CA GLN A 99 11.18 15.28 19.85
C GLN A 99 11.52 16.76 19.98
N VAL A 100 10.58 17.52 20.54
CA VAL A 100 10.85 18.88 20.97
C VAL A 100 11.94 18.77 22.01
N ILE A 101 13.18 19.06 21.60
CA ILE A 101 14.33 19.11 22.51
C ILE A 101 14.10 20.31 23.41
N ILE A 102 13.40 20.11 24.52
CA ILE A 102 13.31 21.10 25.58
C ILE A 102 14.69 21.15 26.22
N LYS A 103 15.54 22.08 25.76
CA LYS A 103 16.79 22.41 26.44
C LYS A 103 16.44 22.92 27.84
N LYS A 104 16.49 22.05 28.85
CA LYS A 104 16.49 22.47 30.26
C LYS A 104 17.72 23.36 30.45
N ARG A 105 17.51 24.67 30.52
CA ARG A 105 18.55 25.63 30.92
C ARG A 105 19.04 25.17 32.29
N GLY A 106 20.35 24.89 32.37
CA GLY A 106 20.98 24.37 33.59
C GLY A 106 20.66 25.23 34.81
N ALA A 107 20.47 24.56 35.94
CA ALA A 107 20.36 25.23 37.23
C ALA A 107 21.65 26.03 37.47
N ARG A 108 21.53 27.35 37.67
CA ARG A 108 22.60 28.16 38.26
C ARG A 108 22.89 27.56 39.65
N PRO A 109 24.14 27.16 39.97
CA PRO A 109 24.46 26.81 41.34
C PRO A 109 24.26 28.05 42.23
N ALA A 110 23.62 27.88 43.38
CA ALA A 110 23.43 28.95 44.35
C ALA A 110 24.81 29.49 44.76
N SER A 111 25.00 30.81 44.63
CA SER A 111 26.19 31.50 45.12
C SER A 111 26.33 31.22 46.61
N ARG A 112 27.40 30.52 47.01
CA ARG A 112 27.80 30.39 48.40
C ARG A 112 28.14 31.79 48.90
N LYS A 113 27.29 32.37 49.75
CA LYS A 113 27.62 33.59 50.50
C LYS A 113 28.81 33.25 51.40
N ALA A 114 29.95 33.91 51.19
CA ALA A 114 31.01 33.95 52.17
C ALA A 114 30.57 34.92 53.28
N SER A 115 30.53 34.42 54.50
CA SER A 115 30.23 35.16 55.73
C SER A 115 31.41 35.03 56.67
N ALA A 116 31.89 36.19 57.14
CA ALA A 116 32.92 36.46 58.16
C ALA A 116 34.36 36.09 57.79
#